data_AF-A0A2A2IDA4-F1
#
_entry.id   AF-A0A2A2IDA4-F1
#
_cell.length_a   1.000
_cell.length_b   1.000
_cell.length_c   1.000
_cell.angle_alpha   90.00
_cell.angle_beta   90.00
_cell.angle_gamma   90.00
#
_symmetry.space_group_name_H-M   'P 1'
#
loop_
_entity.id
_entity.type
_entity.pdbx_description
1 polymer ?
#
loop_
_entity_poly.entity_id
_entity_poly.type
_entity_poly.pdbx_seq_one_letter_code
_entity_poly.pdbx_strand_id
1 'polypeptide(L)'
;MVVVTKLDRFARSSLDGINIIKDLFECGVKVHVLNMGIVEDTPTGRLIFNIMMAFAEFERDMIVERTQEGKAIAKQNPDFREGRPKKFIKKQIEHALQLLEENSYKQVEEMTGISKSTLIRAKREREVI
;
A
#
# COMPACT_ATOMS: atom_id res chain seq x y z
N MET A 1 -25.13 5.88 21.33
CA MET A 1 -25.18 6.44 19.96
C MET A 1 -23.76 6.68 19.50
N VAL A 2 -23.41 6.22 18.30
CA VAL A 2 -22.10 6.45 17.68
C VAL A 2 -22.26 7.51 16.61
N VAL A 3 -21.34 8.48 16.56
CA VAL A 3 -21.34 9.53 15.55
C VAL A 3 -20.03 9.43 14.77
N VAL A 4 -20.12 9.38 13.45
CA VAL A 4 -18.96 9.33 12.54
C VAL A 4 -19.06 10.43 11.50
N THR A 5 -17.91 10.95 11.08
CA THR A 5 -17.86 12.05 10.12
C THR A 5 -18.22 11.61 8.70
N LYS A 6 -17.76 10.44 8.29
CA LYS A 6 -17.99 9.82 6.98
C LYS A 6 -17.96 8.29 7.08
N LEU A 7 -18.54 7.61 6.11
CA LEU A 7 -18.65 6.14 6.08
C LEU A 7 -17.28 5.45 5.89
N ASP A 8 -16.36 6.04 5.13
CA ASP A 8 -14.98 5.55 4.96
C ASP A 8 -14.14 5.60 6.25
N ARG A 9 -14.62 6.32 7.27
CA ARG A 9 -14.02 6.39 8.61
C ARG A 9 -14.67 5.45 9.61
N PHE A 10 -15.72 4.74 9.22
CA PHE A 10 -16.42 3.80 10.07
C PHE A 10 -15.74 2.43 10.12
N ALA A 11 -15.27 1.91 8.98
CA ALA A 11 -14.66 0.59 8.89
C ALA A 11 -13.54 0.54 7.85
N ARG A 12 -12.64 -0.46 7.97
CA ARG A 12 -11.50 -0.65 7.05
C ARG A 12 -11.89 -1.34 5.74
N SER A 13 -12.94 -2.15 5.79
CA SER A 13 -13.53 -2.86 4.65
C SER A 13 -15.06 -2.82 4.76
N SER A 14 -15.76 -3.05 3.65
CA SER A 14 -17.22 -3.15 3.62
C SER A 14 -17.73 -4.27 4.50
N LEU A 15 -17.05 -5.42 4.47
CA LEU A 15 -17.40 -6.58 5.28
C LEU A 15 -17.27 -6.27 6.77
N ASP A 16 -16.17 -5.64 7.19
CA ASP A 16 -15.99 -5.20 8.57
C ASP A 16 -17.09 -4.20 8.97
N GLY A 17 -17.43 -3.27 8.07
CA GLY A 17 -18.48 -2.29 8.31
C GLY A 17 -19.86 -2.93 8.51
N ILE A 18 -20.21 -3.93 7.70
CA ILE A 18 -21.47 -4.68 7.82
C ILE A 18 -21.50 -5.48 9.13
N ASN A 19 -20.38 -6.03 9.58
CA ASN A 19 -20.33 -6.75 10.85
C ASN A 19 -20.45 -5.78 12.04
N ILE A 20 -19.67 -4.70 12.05
CA ILE A 20 -19.71 -3.69 13.12
C ILE A 20 -21.10 -3.08 13.26
N ILE A 21 -21.78 -2.76 12.15
CA ILE A 21 -23.12 -2.17 12.23
C ILE A 21 -24.15 -3.16 12.80
N LYS A 22 -24.03 -4.45 12.47
CA LYS A 22 -24.91 -5.50 13.02
C LYS A 22 -24.72 -5.60 14.53
N ASP A 23 -23.47 -5.67 14.98
CA ASP A 23 -23.14 -5.74 16.41
C ASP A 23 -23.67 -4.50 17.16
N LEU A 24 -23.55 -3.31 16.55
CA LEU A 24 -24.09 -2.07 17.13
C LEU A 24 -25.61 -2.08 17.21
N PHE A 25 -26.30 -2.59 16.19
CA PHE A 25 -27.76 -2.71 16.18
C PHE A 25 -28.26 -3.73 17.19
N GLU A 26 -27.59 -4.87 17.35
CA GLU A 26 -27.90 -5.85 18.40
C GLU A 26 -27.76 -5.24 19.81
N CYS A 27 -26.84 -4.30 19.99
CA CYS A 27 -26.69 -3.55 21.23
C CYS A 27 -27.67 -2.37 21.39
N GLY A 28 -28.58 -2.15 20.44
CA GLY A 28 -29.53 -1.02 20.43
C GLY A 28 -28.86 0.34 20.16
N VAL A 29 -27.66 0.35 19.58
CA VAL A 29 -26.89 1.56 19.31
C VAL A 29 -27.23 2.13 17.94
N LYS A 30 -27.74 3.37 17.93
CA LYS A 30 -27.91 4.15 16.70
C LYS A 30 -26.57 4.68 16.17
N VAL A 31 -26.42 4.70 14.86
CA VAL A 31 -25.24 5.26 14.18
C VAL A 31 -25.63 6.49 13.39
N HIS A 32 -24.99 7.62 13.65
CA HIS A 32 -25.19 8.86 12.91
C HIS A 32 -23.94 9.15 12.07
N VAL A 33 -24.09 9.12 10.75
CA VAL A 33 -23.04 9.54 9.83
C VAL A 33 -23.33 10.99 9.44
N LEU A 34 -22.44 11.92 9.77
CA LEU A 34 -22.72 13.37 9.66
C LEU A 34 -23.14 13.82 8.26
N ASN A 35 -22.63 13.17 7.22
CA ASN A 35 -22.96 13.47 5.82
C ASN A 35 -24.21 12.75 5.29
N MET A 36 -24.85 11.88 6.09
CA MET A 36 -25.87 10.95 5.62
C MET A 36 -27.11 10.88 6.52
N GLY A 37 -26.98 11.26 7.79
CA GLY A 37 -28.04 11.18 8.79
C GLY A 37 -27.96 9.91 9.64
N ILE A 38 -29.04 9.67 10.38
CA ILE A 38 -29.12 8.60 11.37
C ILE A 38 -29.53 7.30 10.68
N VAL A 39 -28.75 6.25 10.92
CA VAL A 39 -29.04 4.88 10.55
C VAL A 39 -29.56 4.16 11.79
N GLU A 40 -30.76 3.60 11.65
CA GLU A 40 -31.46 2.86 12.69
C GLU A 40 -31.60 1.39 12.28
N ASP A 41 -31.85 0.52 13.27
CA ASP A 41 -32.05 -0.90 13.05
C ASP A 41 -33.43 -1.22 12.45
N THR A 42 -33.64 -0.78 11.22
CA THR A 42 -34.83 -1.06 10.41
C THR A 42 -34.41 -1.74 9.11
N PRO A 43 -35.31 -2.49 8.44
CA PRO A 43 -35.01 -3.08 7.13
C PRO A 43 -34.50 -2.04 6.12
N THR A 44 -35.10 -0.85 6.10
CA THR A 44 -34.68 0.28 5.27
C THR A 44 -33.32 0.84 5.68
N GLY A 45 -33.07 1.00 6.99
CA GLY A 45 -31.77 1.47 7.49
C GLY A 45 -30.63 0.52 7.14
N ARG A 46 -30.85 -0.80 7.28
CA ARG A 46 -29.89 -1.84 6.88
C ARG A 46 -29.64 -1.85 5.37
N LEU A 47 -30.69 -1.70 4.54
CA LEU A 47 -30.55 -1.59 3.09
C LEU A 47 -29.70 -0.37 2.69
N ILE A 48 -30.04 0.80 3.21
CA ILE A 48 -29.33 2.05 2.95
C ILE A 48 -27.86 1.91 3.36
N PHE A 49 -27.60 1.35 4.54
CA PHE A 49 -26.23 1.13 5.01
C PHE A 49 -25.43 0.21 4.07
N ASN A 50 -26.01 -0.91 3.65
CA ASN A 50 -25.35 -1.86 2.74
C ASN A 50 -25.04 -1.23 1.38
N ILE A 51 -25.98 -0.49 0.80
CA ILE A 51 -25.77 0.24 -0.45
C ILE A 51 -24.61 1.22 -0.30
N MET A 52 -24.57 1.97 0.81
CA MET A 52 -23.53 2.96 1.05
C MET A 52 -22.15 2.33 1.27
N MET A 53 -22.08 1.19 1.95
CA MET A 53 -20.84 0.41 2.05
C MET A 53 -20.36 -0.05 0.67
N ALA A 54 -21.26 -0.53 -0.17
CA ALA A 54 -20.91 -0.92 -1.55
C ALA A 54 -20.41 0.28 -2.37
N PHE A 55 -21.00 1.46 -2.22
CA PHE A 55 -20.50 2.68 -2.85
C PHE A 55 -19.10 3.09 -2.35
N ALA A 56 -18.86 3.02 -1.04
CA ALA A 56 -17.56 3.35 -0.46
C ALA A 56 -16.45 2.41 -0.97
N GLU A 57 -16.76 1.13 -1.16
CA GLU A 57 -15.86 0.15 -1.78
C GLU A 57 -15.58 0.48 -3.25
N PHE A 58 -16.65 0.74 -4.01
CA PHE A 58 -16.55 1.11 -5.42
C PHE A 58 -15.68 2.37 -5.63
N GLU A 59 -15.86 3.41 -4.82
CA GLU A 59 -15.03 4.61 -4.91
C GLU A 59 -13.55 4.31 -4.64
N ARG A 60 -13.26 3.45 -3.66
CA ARG A 60 -11.90 3.03 -3.33
C ARG A 60 -11.28 2.26 -4.49
N ASP A 61 -12.01 1.32 -5.06
CA ASP A 61 -11.54 0.50 -6.18
C ASP A 61 -11.28 1.36 -7.42
N MET A 62 -12.15 2.34 -7.72
CA MET A 62 -11.92 3.29 -8.81
C MET A 62 -10.64 4.12 -8.62
N ILE A 63 -10.30 4.51 -7.39
CA ILE A 63 -9.03 5.23 -7.11
C ILE A 63 -7.84 4.31 -7.38
N VAL A 64 -7.92 3.05 -6.96
CA VAL A 64 -6.87 2.06 -7.19
C VAL A 64 -6.70 1.82 -8.69
N GLU A 65 -7.79 1.58 -9.42
CA GLU A 65 -7.79 1.35 -10.87
C GLU A 65 -7.13 2.51 -11.62
N ARG A 66 -7.58 3.75 -11.40
CA ARG A 66 -6.99 4.96 -12.01
C ARG A 66 -5.50 5.09 -11.69
N THR A 67 -5.09 4.74 -10.48
CA THR A 67 -3.68 4.80 -10.09
C THR A 67 -2.86 3.73 -10.84
N GLN A 68 -3.40 2.52 -11.02
CA GLN A 68 -2.73 1.47 -11.78
C GLN A 68 -2.65 1.82 -13.27
N GLU A 69 -3.70 2.39 -13.85
CA GLU A 69 -3.70 2.87 -15.23
C GLU A 69 -2.64 3.94 -15.45
N GLY A 70 -2.62 4.98 -14.60
CA GLY A 70 -1.62 6.05 -14.68
C GLY A 70 -0.19 5.50 -14.51
N LYS A 71 -0.02 4.51 -13.63
CA LYS A 71 1.26 3.82 -13.46
C LYS A 71 1.65 2.96 -14.66
N ALA A 72 0.70 2.30 -15.31
CA ALA A 72 0.94 1.53 -16.53
C ALA A 72 1.41 2.43 -17.68
N ILE A 73 0.82 3.62 -17.82
CA ILE A 73 1.28 4.64 -18.77
C ILE A 73 2.68 5.13 -18.39
N ALA A 74 2.93 5.46 -17.12
CA ALA A 74 4.25 5.90 -16.68
C ALA A 74 5.36 4.87 -16.95
N LYS A 75 5.05 3.57 -16.82
CA LYS A 75 5.97 2.46 -17.14
C LYS A 75 6.39 2.40 -18.61
N GLN A 76 5.67 3.02 -19.52
CA GLN A 76 6.06 3.09 -20.93
C GLN A 76 7.24 4.05 -21.15
N ASN A 77 7.49 4.98 -20.21
CA ASN A 77 8.65 5.86 -20.27
C ASN A 77 9.93 5.07 -19.89
N PRO A 78 10.96 5.02 -20.75
CA PRO A 78 12.23 4.33 -20.46
C PRO A 78 12.94 4.81 -19.20
N ASP A 79 12.73 6.06 -18.80
CA ASP A 79 13.34 6.67 -17.61
C ASP A 79 12.54 6.41 -16.33
N PHE A 80 11.32 5.87 -16.43
CA PHE A 80 10.51 5.53 -15.27
C PHE A 80 11.11 4.33 -14.52
N ARG A 81 11.30 4.48 -13.22
CA ARG A 81 11.70 3.39 -12.33
C ARG A 81 10.73 3.26 -11.18
N GLU A 82 10.24 2.05 -10.99
CA GLU A 82 9.39 1.72 -9.86
C GLU A 82 10.23 1.41 -8.60
N GLY A 83 9.71 1.81 -7.43
CA GLY A 83 10.32 1.51 -6.14
C GLY A 83 11.41 2.49 -5.72
N ARG A 84 12.21 2.09 -4.74
CA ARG A 84 13.24 2.96 -4.14
C ARG A 84 14.36 3.24 -5.15
N PRO A 85 14.75 4.50 -5.35
CA PRO A 85 15.91 4.84 -6.18
C PRO A 85 17.18 4.10 -5.73
N LYS A 86 17.98 3.64 -6.69
CA LYS A 86 19.27 3.00 -6.39
C LYS A 86 20.20 4.03 -5.75
N LYS A 87 20.70 3.73 -4.54
CA LYS A 87 21.61 4.61 -3.79
C LYS A 87 22.98 4.78 -4.45
N PHE A 88 23.48 3.72 -5.10
CA PHE A 88 24.80 3.68 -5.71
C PHE A 88 24.69 3.60 -7.23
N ILE A 89 25.55 4.33 -7.95
CA ILE A 89 25.62 4.27 -9.41
C ILE A 89 26.31 2.97 -9.87
N LYS A 90 26.05 2.54 -11.11
CA LYS A 90 26.61 1.28 -11.67
C LYS A 90 28.13 1.19 -11.51
N LYS A 91 28.85 2.28 -11.81
CA LYS A 91 30.32 2.36 -11.70
C LYS A 91 30.84 2.11 -10.29
N GLN A 92 30.12 2.57 -9.25
CA GLN A 92 30.50 2.32 -7.85
C GLN A 92 30.34 0.85 -7.49
N ILE A 93 29.25 0.23 -7.95
CA ILE A 93 28.99 -1.20 -7.73
C ILE A 93 30.01 -2.05 -8.48
N GLU A 94 30.31 -1.72 -9.73
CA GLU A 94 31.33 -2.42 -10.53
C GLU A 94 32.71 -2.33 -9.87
N HIS A 95 33.11 -1.13 -9.43
CA HIS A 95 34.36 -0.95 -8.72
C HIS A 95 34.41 -1.77 -7.42
N ALA A 96 33.34 -1.76 -6.63
CA ALA A 96 33.26 -2.56 -5.41
C ALA A 96 33.30 -4.07 -5.70
N LEU A 97 32.70 -4.53 -6.81
CA LEU A 97 32.76 -5.94 -7.22
C LEU A 97 34.17 -6.35 -7.67
N GLN A 98 34.93 -5.46 -8.32
CA GLN A 98 36.35 -5.70 -8.66
C GLN A 98 37.19 -5.84 -7.39
N LEU A 99 36.97 -4.97 -6.39
CA LEU A 99 37.70 -5.04 -5.11
C LEU A 99 37.46 -6.36 -4.37
N LEU A 100 36.32 -7.03 -4.57
CA LEU A 100 36.01 -8.33 -3.97
C LEU A 100 36.83 -9.50 -4.55
N GLU A 101 37.54 -9.31 -5.66
CA GLU A 101 38.43 -10.33 -6.22
C GLU A 101 39.68 -10.52 -5.33
N GLU A 102 40.11 -9.45 -4.67
CA GLU A 102 41.32 -9.42 -3.83
C GLU A 102 41.03 -9.18 -2.34
N ASN A 103 39.83 -8.73 -1.97
CA ASN A 103 39.48 -8.32 -0.61
C ASN A 103 38.24 -9.04 -0.08
N SER A 104 38.18 -9.18 1.25
CA SER A 104 36.99 -9.69 1.93
C SER A 104 35.82 -8.69 1.87
N TYR A 105 34.59 -9.20 1.99
CA TYR A 105 33.38 -8.35 2.03
C TYR A 105 33.44 -7.24 3.08
N LYS A 106 34.06 -7.49 4.24
CA LYS A 106 34.16 -6.50 5.31
C LYS A 106 35.08 -5.35 4.91
N GLN A 107 36.23 -5.66 4.31
CA GLN A 107 37.18 -4.66 3.82
C GLN A 107 36.56 -3.80 2.71
N VAL A 108 35.85 -4.42 1.76
CA VAL A 108 35.20 -3.67 0.68
C VAL A 108 34.06 -2.78 1.21
N GLU A 109 33.31 -3.24 2.20
CA GLU A 109 32.28 -2.44 2.87
C GLU A 109 32.88 -1.21 3.57
N GLU A 110 34.01 -1.37 4.29
CA GLU A 110 34.73 -0.27 4.93
C GLU A 110 35.31 0.72 3.89
N MET A 111 35.84 0.24 2.77
CA MET A 111 36.44 1.08 1.71
C MET A 111 35.40 1.85 0.90
N THR A 112 34.24 1.25 0.63
CA THR A 112 33.25 1.78 -0.33
C THR A 112 31.98 2.33 0.32
N GLY A 113 31.73 2.00 1.60
CA GLY A 113 30.49 2.30 2.30
C GLY A 113 29.27 1.52 1.78
N ILE A 114 29.49 0.51 0.93
CA ILE A 114 28.44 -0.34 0.37
C ILE A 114 28.27 -1.57 1.26
N SER A 115 27.05 -1.77 1.78
CA SER A 115 26.79 -2.87 2.70
C SER A 115 27.10 -4.24 2.10
N LYS A 116 27.60 -5.18 2.91
CA LYS A 116 27.80 -6.58 2.49
C LYS A 116 26.59 -7.18 1.80
N SER A 117 25.38 -6.91 2.30
CA SER A 117 24.12 -7.37 1.70
C SER A 117 23.89 -6.83 0.28
N THR A 118 24.30 -5.59 0.01
CA THR A 118 24.22 -4.98 -1.32
C THR A 118 25.26 -5.57 -2.26
N LEU A 119 26.48 -5.84 -1.77
CA LEU A 119 27.55 -6.47 -2.53
C LEU A 119 27.21 -7.91 -2.94
N ILE A 120 26.68 -8.72 -2.01
CA ILE A 120 26.24 -10.09 -2.30
C ILE A 120 25.14 -10.11 -3.37
N ARG A 121 24.13 -9.22 -3.23
CA ARG A 121 23.06 -9.10 -4.21
C ARG A 121 23.61 -8.72 -5.59
N ALA A 122 24.51 -7.74 -5.65
CA ALA A 122 25.12 -7.29 -6.88
C ALA A 122 25.99 -8.37 -7.54
N LYS A 123 26.75 -9.16 -6.75
CA LYS A 123 27.55 -10.28 -7.25
C LYS A 123 26.67 -11.35 -7.89
N ARG A 124 25.57 -11.73 -7.22
CA ARG A 124 24.59 -12.70 -7.76
C ARG A 124 23.95 -12.20 -9.05
N GLU A 125 23.60 -10.91 -9.13
CA GLU A 125 23.06 -10.32 -10.37
C GLU A 125 24.06 -10.35 -11.53
N ARG A 126 25.37 -10.27 -11.26
CA ARG A 126 26.44 -10.37 -12.27
C ARG A 126 26.66 -11.80 -12.78
N GLU A 127 26.43 -12.81 -11.95
CA GLU A 127 26.62 -14.24 -12.30
C GLU A 127 25.42 -14.85 -13.06
N VAL A 128 24.26 -14.18 -13.04
CA VAL A 128 23.03 -14.65 -13.71
C VAL A 128 22.90 -14.09 -15.15
N ILE A 129 23.77 -13.15 -15.53
CA ILE A 129 23.90 -12.61 -16.90
C ILE A 129 25.02 -13.35 -17.61
#